data_AF-A0A410Q7T2-F1
#
_entry.id   AF-A0A410Q7T2-F1
#
_cell.length_a   1.000
_cell.length_b   1.000
_cell.length_c   1.000
_cell.angle_alpha   90.00
_cell.angle_beta   90.00
_cell.angle_gamma   90.00
#
_symmetry.space_group_name_H-M   'P 1'
#
loop_
_entity.id
_entity.type
_entity.pdbx_description
1 polymer ?
#
loop_
_entity_poly.entity_id
_entity_poly.type
_entity_poly.pdbx_seq_one_letter_code
_entity_poly.pdbx_strand_id
1 'polypeptide(L)'
;MLEVDLHGLTAEDAKRRLEHLLSSAGPEVKEVRVIHGYNSGQALRDMVRLRLKHPRIASKLVTLNPGETRLLLLPPEKKKGR
;
A
#
# COMPACT_ATOMS: atom_id res chain seq x y z
N MET A 1 4.50 -2.15 -12.16
CA MET A 1 3.60 -1.49 -11.20
C MET A 1 2.53 -2.49 -10.82
N LEU A 2 2.06 -2.47 -9.58
CA LEU A 2 0.92 -3.29 -9.13
C LEU A 2 -0.24 -2.41 -8.72
N GLU A 3 -1.44 -2.98 -8.71
CA GLU A 3 -2.65 -2.34 -8.22
C GLU A 3 -3.33 -3.24 -7.18
N VAL A 4 -3.93 -2.63 -6.16
CA VAL A 4 -4.73 -3.33 -5.16
C VAL A 4 -5.97 -2.53 -4.81
N ASP A 5 -7.11 -3.18 -4.92
CA ASP A 5 -8.39 -2.67 -4.45
C ASP A 5 -8.66 -3.14 -3.02
N LEU A 6 -8.94 -2.16 -2.15
CA LEU A 6 -9.26 -2.35 -0.74
C LEU A 6 -10.70 -1.91 -0.43
N HIS A 7 -11.49 -1.57 -1.45
CA HIS A 7 -12.84 -1.04 -1.26
C HIS A 7 -13.72 -2.06 -0.52
N GLY A 8 -14.46 -1.59 0.48
CA GLY A 8 -15.36 -2.43 1.27
C GLY A 8 -14.68 -3.34 2.29
N LEU A 9 -13.34 -3.34 2.40
CA LEU A 9 -12.65 -4.05 3.47
C LEU A 9 -12.68 -3.28 4.79
N THR A 10 -12.52 -4.01 5.90
CA THR A 10 -12.17 -3.37 7.18
C THR A 10 -10.76 -2.80 7.10
N ALA A 11 -10.44 -1.81 7.95
CA ALA A 11 -9.10 -1.24 7.98
C ALA A 11 -8.01 -2.26 8.34
N GLU A 12 -8.34 -3.26 9.16
CA GLU A 12 -7.40 -4.33 9.56
C GLU A 12 -7.14 -5.32 8.42
N ASP A 13 -8.20 -5.77 7.73
CA ASP A 13 -8.07 -6.66 6.58
C ASP A 13 -7.33 -5.98 5.43
N ALA A 14 -7.68 -4.72 5.16
CA ALA A 14 -7.02 -3.90 4.15
C ALA A 14 -5.52 -3.74 4.46
N LYS A 15 -5.17 -3.49 5.73
CA LYS A 15 -3.77 -3.39 6.17
C LYS A 15 -3.04 -4.70 5.93
N ARG A 16 -3.60 -5.82 6.40
CA ARG A 16 -2.99 -7.16 6.29
C ARG A 16 -2.77 -7.55 4.82
N ARG A 17 -3.77 -7.31 3.96
CA ARG A 17 -3.69 -7.55 2.51
C ARG A 17 -2.57 -6.73 1.88
N LEU A 18 -2.46 -5.46 2.23
CA LEU A 18 -1.44 -4.56 1.70
C LEU A 18 -0.04 -4.94 2.18
N GLU A 19 0.15 -5.25 3.46
CA GLU A 19 1.43 -5.73 4.01
C GLU A 19 1.89 -7.03 3.34
N HIS A 20 0.97 -7.96 3.09
CA HIS A 20 1.27 -9.22 2.41
C HIS A 20 1.67 -9.00 0.94
N LEU A 21 0.97 -8.11 0.23
CA LEU A 21 1.30 -7.72 -1.14
C LEU A 21 2.70 -7.07 -1.21
N LEU A 22 2.99 -6.13 -0.30
CA LEU A 22 4.28 -5.45 -0.24
C LEU A 22 5.41 -6.44 0.06
N SER A 23 5.20 -7.37 0.99
CA SER A 23 6.18 -8.42 1.30
C SER A 23 6.46 -9.33 0.10
N SER A 24 5.45 -9.61 -0.72
CA SER A 24 5.54 -10.58 -1.83
C SER A 24 5.94 -9.96 -3.17
N ALA A 25 5.88 -8.63 -3.31
CA ALA A 25 6.16 -7.98 -4.59
C ALA A 25 7.59 -8.26 -5.08
N GLY A 26 7.79 -8.46 -6.39
CA GLY A 26 9.13 -8.65 -6.95
C GLY A 26 10.04 -7.41 -6.81
N PRO A 27 11.35 -7.54 -7.02
CA PRO A 27 12.29 -6.41 -7.03
C PRO A 27 12.05 -5.42 -8.18
N GLU A 28 11.38 -5.85 -9.25
CA GLU A 28 10.97 -5.01 -10.37
C GLU A 28 9.80 -4.07 -10.04
N VAL A 29 9.06 -4.33 -8.96
CA VAL A 29 7.90 -3.53 -8.58
C VAL A 29 8.36 -2.30 -7.82
N LYS A 30 8.37 -1.16 -8.51
CA LYS A 30 8.74 0.15 -7.95
C LYS A 30 7.54 0.94 -7.40
N GLU A 31 6.32 0.51 -7.69
CA GLU A 31 5.12 1.25 -7.31
C GLU A 31 3.90 0.34 -7.15
N VAL A 32 3.07 0.66 -6.15
CA VAL A 32 1.75 0.08 -5.92
C VAL A 32 0.69 1.19 -5.89
N ARG A 33 -0.34 1.06 -6.73
CA ARG A 33 -1.55 1.88 -6.66
C ARG A 33 -2.55 1.23 -5.71
N VAL A 34 -2.97 1.97 -4.69
CA VAL A 34 -3.92 1.51 -3.69
C VAL A 34 -5.23 2.24 -3.90
N ILE A 35 -6.28 1.49 -4.26
CA ILE A 35 -7.64 2.00 -4.39
C ILE A 35 -8.36 1.69 -3.08
N HIS A 36 -8.64 2.72 -2.29
CA HIS A 36 -9.32 2.57 -1.00
C HIS A 36 -10.74 3.17 -0.99
N GLY A 37 -11.15 3.77 -2.12
CA GLY A 37 -12.43 4.47 -2.24
C GLY A 37 -12.48 5.78 -1.47
N TYR A 38 -13.56 6.54 -1.69
CA TYR A 38 -13.80 7.85 -1.07
C TYR A 38 -15.13 7.93 -0.31
N ASN A 39 -16.12 7.13 -0.70
CA ASN A 39 -17.51 7.34 -0.27
C ASN A 39 -17.86 6.73 1.10
N SER A 40 -17.13 5.72 1.57
CA SER A 40 -17.42 5.01 2.83
C SER A 40 -16.67 5.59 4.04
N GLY A 41 -16.24 6.85 3.96
CA GLY A 41 -15.50 7.54 5.02
C GLY A 41 -13.98 7.48 4.87
N GLN A 42 -13.27 7.90 5.91
CA GLN A 42 -11.82 8.16 5.85
C GLN A 42 -10.97 7.01 6.42
N ALA A 43 -11.57 5.96 6.99
CA ALA A 43 -10.85 4.92 7.73
C ALA A 43 -9.77 4.20 6.89
N LEU A 44 -10.10 3.77 5.67
CA LEU A 44 -9.13 3.11 4.79
C LEU A 44 -8.08 4.09 4.27
N ARG A 45 -8.49 5.32 3.94
CA ARG A 45 -7.59 6.39 3.53
C ARG A 45 -6.56 6.70 4.63
N ASP A 46 -7.01 6.87 5.86
CA ASP A 46 -6.15 7.19 7.00
C ASP A 46 -5.29 5.98 7.41
N MET A 47 -5.81 4.77 7.26
CA MET A 47 -5.02 3.55 7.40
C MET A 47 -3.85 3.56 6.41
N VAL A 48 -4.12 3.75 5.11
CA VAL A 48 -3.07 3.75 4.07
C VAL A 48 -2.11 4.92 4.25
N ARG A 49 -2.61 6.14 4.43
CA ARG A 49 -1.80 7.36 4.45
C ARG A 49 -1.05 7.54 5.77
N LEU A 50 -1.71 7.34 6.91
CA LEU A 50 -1.17 7.70 8.22
C LEU A 50 -0.61 6.49 8.99
N ARG A 51 -1.31 5.33 8.96
CA ARG A 51 -1.01 4.21 9.88
C ARG A 51 -0.13 3.12 9.27
N LEU A 52 -0.19 2.92 7.96
CA LEU A 52 0.57 1.88 7.26
C LEU A 52 2.08 2.14 7.37
N LYS A 53 2.81 1.17 7.90
CA LYS A 53 4.28 1.18 7.96
C LYS A 53 4.77 -0.15 7.38
N HIS A 54 5.73 -0.07 6.46
CA HIS A 54 6.35 -1.26 5.87
C HIS A 54 7.74 -0.88 5.36
N PRO A 55 8.79 -1.70 5.56
CA PRO A 55 10.17 -1.37 5.20
C PRO A 55 10.34 -1.09 3.70
N ARG A 56 9.46 -1.65 2.86
CA ARG A 56 9.47 -1.37 1.41
C ARG A 56 8.84 -0.06 1.00
N ILE A 57 8.13 0.67 1.86
CA ILE A 57 7.52 1.94 1.45
C ILE A 57 8.58 3.03 1.49
N ALA A 58 8.95 3.56 0.33
CA ALA A 58 9.82 4.71 0.19
C ALA A 58 9.05 6.01 0.47
N SER A 59 7.87 6.15 -0.12
CA SER A 59 7.02 7.34 0.03
C SER A 59 5.56 7.03 -0.32
N LYS A 60 4.64 7.86 0.17
CA LYS A 60 3.21 7.79 -0.11
C LYS A 60 2.78 9.06 -0.84
N LEU A 61 2.36 8.91 -2.08
CA LEU A 61 1.91 10.03 -2.91
C LEU A 61 0.38 10.12 -2.88
N VAL A 62 -0.11 11.27 -2.41
CA VAL A 62 -1.51 11.63 -2.53
C VAL A 62 -1.73 12.14 -3.95
N THR A 63 -2.70 11.56 -4.65
CA THR A 63 -3.03 11.94 -6.03
C THR A 63 -4.22 12.90 -6.06
N LEU A 64 -4.51 13.45 -7.25
CA LEU A 64 -5.72 14.26 -7.47
C LEU A 64 -7.01 13.44 -7.30
N ASN A 65 -6.94 12.11 -7.40
CA ASN A 65 -8.05 11.24 -7.08
C ASN A 65 -8.02 10.91 -5.57
N PRO A 66 -9.01 11.40 -4.78
CA PRO A 66 -9.00 11.24 -3.33
C PRO A 66 -9.26 9.81 -2.88
N GLY A 67 -9.76 8.93 -3.77
CA GLY A 67 -10.02 7.52 -3.51
C GLY A 67 -8.81 6.60 -3.72
N GLU A 68 -7.65 7.16 -4.09
CA GLU A 68 -6.42 6.41 -4.28
C GLU A 68 -5.21 7.02 -3.56
N THR A 69 -4.19 6.18 -3.37
CA THR A 69 -2.86 6.56 -2.90
C THR A 69 -1.82 5.73 -3.66
N ARG A 70 -0.74 6.35 -4.14
CA ARG A 70 0.39 5.62 -4.77
C ARG A 70 1.49 5.41 -3.75
N LEU A 71 1.97 4.18 -3.62
CA LEU A 71 3.10 3.82 -2.76
C LEU A 71 4.32 3.59 -3.64
N LEU A 72 5.35 4.42 -3.47
CA LEU A 72 6.66 4.17 -4.08
C LEU A 72 7.40 3.14 -3.23
N LEU A 73 8.02 2.17 -3.90
CA LEU A 73 8.68 1.05 -3.24
C LEU A 73 10.20 1.10 -3.32
N LEU A 74 10.84 0.79 -2.19
CA LEU A 74 12.23 0.39 -2.14
C LEU A 74 12.38 -1.04 -2.68
N PRO A 75 13.56 -1.37 -3.25
CA PRO A 75 13.88 -2.77 -3.56
C PRO A 75 13.77 -3.63 -2.29
N PRO A 76 13.37 -4.91 -2.43
CA PRO A 76 13.30 -5.80 -1.28
C PRO A 76 14.68 -5.95 -0.64
N GLU A 77 14.72 -6.01 0.69
CA GLU A 77 15.98 -6.23 1.40
C GLU A 77 16.58 -7.57 0.95
N LYS A 78 17.86 -7.57 0.60
CA LYS A 78 18.59 -8.80 0.33
C LYS A 78 18.64 -9.58 1.64
N LYS A 79 17.93 -10.70 1.74
CA LYS A 79 18.12 -11.63 2.86
C LYS A 79 19.59 -12.03 2.85
N LYS A 80 20.36 -11.59 3.85
CA LYS A 80 21.72 -12.08 4.10
C LYS A 80 21.59 -13.59 4.28
N GLY A 81 22.08 -14.34 3.30
CA GLY A 81 22.16 -15.80 3.41
C GLY A 81 22.93 -16.15 4.67
N ARG A 82 22.38 -17.05 5.48
CA ARG A 82 23.13 -17.75 6.52
C ARG A 82 24.07 -18.76 5.88
#